data_AF-A0A9J6F855-F1
#
_entry.id   AF-A0A9J6F855-F1
#
_cell.length_a   1.000
_cell.length_b   1.000
_cell.length_c   1.000
_cell.angle_alpha   90.00
_cell.angle_beta   90.00
_cell.angle_gamma   90.00
#
_symmetry.space_group_name_H-M   'P 1'
#
loop_
_entity.id
_entity.type
_entity.pdbx_description
1 polymer ?
#
loop_
_entity_poly.entity_id
_entity_poly.type
_entity_poly.pdbx_seq_one_letter_code
_entity_poly.pdbx_strand_id
1 'polypeptide(L)'
;MSRLTNTRQRQIGQYLELLYPLPQHLARSSACSYLTLSEIFDRLLEASANGPEERYIELGVEFWPPHVQVLLNANLVERHPHSSNRIRLRDWG
;
A
#
# COMPACT_ATOMS: atom_id res chain seq x y z
N MET A 1 7.89 13.17 12.73
CA MET A 1 6.89 12.19 13.21
C MET A 1 7.63 10.98 13.79
N SER A 2 7.31 10.56 15.02
CA SER A 2 8.14 9.67 15.84
C SER A 2 8.07 8.19 15.41
N ARG A 3 9.18 7.44 15.55
CA ARG A 3 9.31 6.00 15.19
C ARG A 3 8.19 5.10 15.73
N LEU A 4 7.55 5.48 16.84
CA LEU A 4 6.46 4.75 17.49
C LEU A 4 5.14 4.77 16.70
N THR A 5 4.85 5.85 15.96
CA THR A 5 3.64 5.95 15.12
C THR A 5 3.69 4.93 13.97
N ASN A 6 4.88 4.76 13.39
CA ASN A 6 5.12 3.84 12.30
C ASN A 6 4.90 2.37 12.72
N THR A 7 5.28 1.98 13.94
CA THR A 7 5.08 0.60 14.44
C THR A 7 3.60 0.19 14.52
N ARG A 8 2.73 1.07 15.02
CA ARG A 8 1.27 0.78 15.08
C ARG A 8 0.66 0.75 13.69
N GLN A 9 1.08 1.65 12.80
CA GLN A 9 0.57 1.68 11.43
C GLN A 9 0.95 0.41 10.65
N ARG A 10 2.16 -0.13 10.85
CA ARG A 10 2.56 -1.41 10.23
C ARG A 10 1.68 -2.59 10.65
N GLN A 11 1.15 -2.58 11.88
CA GLN A 11 0.23 -3.62 12.33
C GLN A 11 -1.06 -3.65 11.49
N ILE A 12 -1.48 -2.51 10.93
CA ILE A 12 -2.63 -2.45 10.02
C ILE A 12 -2.32 -3.19 8.73
N GLY A 13 -1.16 -2.94 8.11
CA GLY A 13 -0.72 -3.65 6.90
C GLY A 13 -0.66 -5.17 7.11
N GLN A 14 -0.07 -5.60 8.24
CA GLN A 14 -0.02 -7.02 8.61
C GLN A 14 -1.40 -7.62 8.86
N TYR A 15 -2.29 -6.90 9.55
CA TYR A 15 -3.65 -7.36 9.80
C TYR A 15 -4.48 -7.47 8.52
N LEU A 16 -4.33 -6.52 7.61
CA LEU A 16 -4.98 -6.57 6.30
C LEU A 16 -4.45 -7.73 5.45
N GLU A 17 -3.15 -8.02 5.48
CA GLU A 17 -2.59 -9.21 4.82
C GLU A 17 -3.17 -10.51 5.38
N LEU A 18 -3.42 -10.59 6.70
CA LEU A 18 -4.06 -11.77 7.29
C LEU A 18 -5.50 -11.98 6.79
N LEU A 19 -6.24 -10.89 6.55
CA LEU A 19 -7.62 -10.94 6.06
C LEU A 19 -7.72 -11.10 4.53
N TYR A 20 -6.77 -10.52 3.81
CA TYR A 20 -6.72 -10.46 2.36
C TYR A 20 -5.32 -10.88 1.87
N PRO A 21 -4.95 -12.16 2.03
CA PRO A 21 -3.63 -12.63 1.66
C PRO A 21 -3.46 -12.66 0.14
N LEU A 22 -2.22 -12.51 -0.32
CA LEU A 22 -1.90 -12.77 -1.72
C LEU A 22 -2.18 -14.25 -2.07
N PRO A 23 -2.99 -14.56 -3.11
CA PRO A 23 -3.24 -15.93 -3.51
C PRO A 23 -1.96 -16.71 -3.84
N GLN A 24 -1.88 -17.95 -3.37
CA GLN A 24 -0.66 -18.77 -3.47
C GLN A 24 -0.13 -18.93 -4.91
N HIS A 25 -1.02 -18.99 -5.89
CA HIS A 25 -0.63 -19.12 -7.30
C HIS A 25 -0.02 -17.83 -7.87
N LEU A 26 -0.40 -16.65 -7.33
CA LEU A 26 0.22 -15.38 -7.67
C LEU A 26 1.55 -15.20 -6.94
N ALA A 27 1.63 -15.61 -5.68
CA ALA A 27 2.88 -15.61 -4.90
C ALA A 27 3.97 -16.51 -5.51
N ARG A 28 3.58 -17.56 -6.24
CA ARG A 28 4.48 -18.48 -6.95
C ARG A 28 4.62 -18.17 -8.43
N SER A 29 4.00 -17.08 -8.91
CA SER A 29 4.04 -16.71 -10.31
C SER A 29 5.47 -16.36 -10.73
N SER A 30 5.97 -17.02 -11.78
CA SER A 30 7.25 -16.66 -12.40
C SER A 30 7.12 -15.45 -13.34
N ALA A 31 5.90 -15.04 -13.67
CA ALA A 31 5.65 -13.95 -14.62
C ALA A 31 5.72 -12.55 -13.98
N CYS A 32 5.42 -12.44 -12.69
CA CYS A 32 5.43 -11.17 -11.97
C CYS A 32 5.62 -11.40 -10.46
N SER A 33 6.51 -10.64 -9.83
CA SER A 33 6.72 -10.66 -8.39
C SER A 33 5.71 -9.74 -7.71
N TYR A 34 4.49 -10.23 -7.48
CA TYR A 34 3.44 -9.46 -6.82
C TYR A 34 3.80 -9.12 -5.38
N LEU A 35 3.43 -7.91 -4.96
CA LEU A 35 3.56 -7.46 -3.58
C LEU A 35 2.41 -7.98 -2.73
N THR A 36 2.74 -8.39 -1.52
CA THR A 36 1.78 -8.56 -0.43
C THR A 36 1.19 -7.20 -0.04
N LEU A 37 0.02 -7.22 0.58
CA LEU A 37 -0.64 -6.02 1.08
C LEU A 37 0.23 -5.34 2.14
N SER A 38 0.88 -6.10 3.01
CA SER A 38 1.83 -5.55 4.00
C SER A 38 2.98 -4.80 3.33
N GLU A 39 3.58 -5.35 2.27
CA GLU A 39 4.67 -4.69 1.53
C GLU A 39 4.19 -3.41 0.82
N ILE A 40 3.00 -3.43 0.21
CA ILE A 40 2.39 -2.23 -0.39
C ILE A 40 2.20 -1.16 0.69
N PHE A 41 1.70 -1.56 1.86
CA PHE A 41 1.44 -0.65 2.97
C PHE A 41 2.73 -0.06 3.55
N ASP A 42 3.79 -0.86 3.68
CA ASP A 42 5.10 -0.38 4.12
C ASP A 42 5.70 0.66 3.17
N ARG A 43 5.59 0.45 1.85
CA ARG A 43 6.01 1.46 0.84
C ARG A 43 5.23 2.76 0.97
N LEU A 44 3.93 2.69 1.24
CA LEU A 44 3.09 3.87 1.47
C LEU A 44 3.47 4.62 2.75
N LEU A 45 3.80 3.90 3.83
CA LEU A 45 4.29 4.49 5.08
C LEU A 45 5.63 5.17 4.88
N GLU A 46 6.55 4.57 4.12
CA GLU A 46 7.83 5.19 3.78
C GLU A 46 7.63 6.46 2.95
N ALA A 47 6.82 6.39 1.89
CA ALA A 47 6.51 7.55 1.06
C ALA A 47 5.83 8.69 1.85
N SER A 48 5.00 8.37 2.84
CA SER A 48 4.31 9.37 3.67
C SER A 48 5.24 10.28 4.46
N ALA A 49 6.48 9.84 4.73
CA ALA A 49 7.50 10.64 5.42
C ALA A 49 8.14 11.71 4.52
N ASN A 50 7.94 11.63 3.21
CA ASN A 50 8.54 12.53 2.22
C ASN A 50 7.74 13.84 2.06
N GLY A 51 8.27 14.72 1.21
CA GLY A 51 7.59 15.96 0.82
C GLY A 51 6.24 15.68 0.12
N PRO A 52 5.27 16.63 0.13
CA PRO A 52 3.89 16.39 -0.30
C PRO A 52 3.72 15.70 -1.67
N GLU A 53 4.51 16.08 -2.66
CA GLU A 53 4.48 15.53 -4.02
C GLU A 53 5.09 14.12 -4.12
N GLU A 54 6.02 13.81 -3.23
CA GLU A 54 6.77 12.55 -3.17
C GLU A 54 6.06 11.47 -2.35
N ARG A 55 4.91 11.79 -1.74
CA ARG A 55 4.10 10.83 -0.97
C ARG A 55 3.31 9.85 -1.86
N TYR A 56 3.19 10.16 -3.14
CA TYR A 56 2.50 9.31 -4.10
C TYR A 56 3.44 8.28 -4.69
N ILE A 57 3.09 7.01 -4.55
CA ILE A 57 3.76 5.89 -5.22
C ILE A 57 3.02 5.54 -6.51
N GLU A 58 3.76 5.05 -7.51
CA GLU A 58 3.22 4.59 -8.78
C GLU A 58 2.83 3.12 -8.70
N LEU A 59 1.65 2.78 -9.22
CA LEU A 59 1.11 1.43 -9.29
C LEU A 59 1.69 0.72 -10.51
N GLY A 60 2.80 0.01 -10.30
CA GLY A 60 3.41 -0.87 -11.29
C GLY A 60 2.70 -2.23 -11.43
N VAL A 61 3.29 -3.10 -12.26
CA VAL A 61 2.76 -4.45 -12.54
C VAL A 61 2.76 -5.36 -11.32
N GLU A 62 3.60 -5.07 -10.32
CA GLU A 62 3.69 -5.82 -9.07
C GLU A 62 2.51 -5.57 -8.12
N PHE A 63 1.71 -4.53 -8.38
CA PHE A 63 0.57 -4.18 -7.55
C PHE A 63 -0.64 -4.99 -7.98
N TRP A 64 -0.94 -6.03 -7.22
CA TRP A 64 -2.13 -6.83 -7.49
C TRP A 64 -3.41 -6.00 -7.27
N PRO A 65 -4.28 -5.82 -8.29
CA PRO A 65 -5.38 -4.87 -8.21
C PRO A 65 -6.33 -5.06 -7.01
N PRO A 66 -6.66 -6.30 -6.58
CA PRO A 66 -7.46 -6.52 -5.37
C PRO A 66 -6.85 -5.94 -4.09
N HIS A 67 -5.53 -6.03 -3.89
CA HIS A 67 -4.88 -5.42 -2.72
C HIS A 67 -5.01 -3.89 -2.74
N VAL A 68 -4.79 -3.27 -3.89
CA VAL A 68 -4.98 -1.82 -4.06
C VAL A 68 -6.43 -1.44 -3.75
N GLN A 69 -7.40 -2.24 -4.19
CA GLN A 69 -8.82 -1.99 -3.94
C GLN A 69 -9.19 -2.12 -2.47
N VAL A 70 -8.61 -3.06 -1.72
CA VAL A 70 -8.82 -3.17 -0.26
C VAL A 70 -8.40 -1.87 0.43
N LEU A 71 -7.23 -1.33 0.09
CA LEU A 71 -6.74 -0.09 0.68
C LEU A 71 -7.63 1.12 0.36
N LEU A 72 -8.13 1.20 -0.89
CA LEU A 72 -9.05 2.26 -1.32
C LEU A 72 -10.40 2.16 -0.62
N ASN A 73 -10.99 0.96 -0.57
CA ASN A 73 -12.28 0.71 0.08
C ASN A 73 -12.23 0.98 1.59
N ALA A 74 -11.09 0.68 2.22
CA ALA A 74 -10.84 0.97 3.63
C ALA A 74 -10.51 2.44 3.90
N ASN A 75 -10.51 3.31 2.87
CA ASN A 75 -10.20 4.75 3.02
C ASN A 75 -8.80 5.04 3.59
N LEU A 76 -7.87 4.09 3.47
CA LEU A 76 -6.49 4.21 3.98
C LEU A 76 -5.59 4.96 2.99
N VAL A 77 -5.92 4.89 1.70
CA VAL A 77 -5.18 5.55 0.62
C VAL A 77 -6.12 6.36 -0.26
N GLU A 78 -5.56 7.31 -0.98
CA GLU A 78 -6.26 8.09 -2.00
C GLU A 78 -5.48 8.14 -3.30
N ARG A 79 -6.20 8.29 -4.42
CA ARG A 79 -5.60 8.41 -5.75
C ARG A 79 -5.14 9.84 -6.00
N HIS A 80 -4.09 9.99 -6.80
CA HIS A 80 -3.64 11.28 -7.27
C HIS A 80 -4.72 11.93 -8.16
N PRO A 81 -5.02 13.24 -7.99
CA PRO A 81 -6.13 13.90 -8.68
C PRO A 81 -6.00 13.88 -10.22
N HIS A 82 -4.77 13.86 -10.73
CA HIS A 82 -4.48 13.88 -12.17
C HIS A 82 -3.89 12.57 -12.71
N SER A 83 -3.73 11.53 -11.87
CA SER A 83 -3.14 10.26 -12.31
C SER A 83 -3.77 9.10 -11.56
N SER A 84 -4.56 8.29 -12.26
CA SER A 84 -5.22 7.13 -11.67
C SER A 84 -4.23 6.07 -11.18
N ASN A 85 -3.02 6.04 -11.74
CA ASN A 85 -1.99 5.04 -11.40
C ASN A 85 -1.12 5.45 -10.22
N ARG A 86 -1.42 6.55 -9.54
CA ARG A 86 -0.67 6.99 -8.36
C ARG A 86 -1.57 7.01 -7.14
N ILE A 87 -1.07 6.47 -6.02
CA ILE A 87 -1.76 6.47 -4.73
C ILE A 87 -0.84 6.97 -3.62
N ARG A 88 -1.41 7.55 -2.56
CA ARG A 88 -0.69 7.88 -1.33
C ARG A 88 -1.49 7.46 -0.11
N LEU A 89 -0.80 7.30 1.02
CA LEU A 89 -1.47 7.15 2.31
C LEU A 89 -2.26 8.43 2.61
N ARG A 90 -3.51 8.27 3.08
CA ARG A 90 -4.29 9.40 3.55
C ARG A 90 -3.70 9.90 4.87
N ASP A 91 -3.62 11.21 5.03
CA ASP A 91 -3.26 11.81 6.32
C ASP A 91 -4.37 11.50 7.33
N TRP A 92 -4.06 10.71 8.35
CA TRP A 92 -4.95 10.48 9.48
C TRP A 92 -4.67 11.58 10.49
N GLY A 93 -5.62 12.50 10.63
CA GLY A 93 -5.54 13.64 11.55
C GLY A 93 -5.31 13.24 13.01
#